data_AF-A0A9P2Z0J0-F1
#
_entry.id   AF-A0A9P2Z0J0-F1
#
_cell.length_a   1.000
_cell.length_b   1.000
_cell.length_c   1.000
_cell.angle_alpha   90.00
_cell.angle_beta   90.00
_cell.angle_gamma   90.00
#
_symmetry.space_group_name_H-M   'P 1'
#
loop_
_entity.id
_entity.type
_entity.pdbx_description
1 polymer ?
#
loop_
_entity_poly.entity_id
_entity_poly.type
_entity_poly.pdbx_seq_one_letter_code
_entity_poly.pdbx_strand_id
1 'polypeptide(L)'
;MYLANKGYKIANIPLVPEVAIPDNVFQQKNLKVFGLTASPNYIANIRRNRAETLGLSSESNYNSLERIKKELSYAEEVFRKLNATVINTEYKSIEESAFYIEKFLAKR
;
A
#
# COMPACT_ATOMS: atom_id res chain seq x y z
N MET A 1 -0.29 6.58 -11.22
CA MET A 1 -0.41 7.20 -12.56
C MET A 1 -1.09 6.27 -13.55
N TYR A 2 -0.72 4.97 -13.61
CA TYR A 2 -1.28 4.02 -14.58
C TYR A 2 -2.82 3.94 -14.62
N LEU A 3 -3.50 3.69 -13.50
CA LEU A 3 -4.97 3.65 -13.44
C LEU A 3 -5.61 5.00 -13.82
N ALA A 4 -5.01 6.12 -13.42
CA ALA A 4 -5.50 7.44 -13.82
C ALA A 4 -5.41 7.65 -15.34
N ASN A 5 -4.32 7.19 -15.97
CA ASN A 5 -4.16 7.24 -17.43
C ASN A 5 -5.17 6.36 -18.17
N LYS A 6 -5.72 5.33 -17.51
CA LYS A 6 -6.84 4.52 -18.01
C LYS A 6 -8.22 5.14 -17.74
N GLY A 7 -8.29 6.34 -17.17
CA GLY A 7 -9.54 7.06 -16.93
C GLY A 7 -10.18 6.82 -15.56
N TYR A 8 -9.54 6.06 -14.65
CA TYR A 8 -10.06 5.87 -13.30
C TYR A 8 -9.76 7.09 -12.42
N LYS A 9 -10.78 7.57 -11.70
CA LYS A 9 -10.60 8.56 -10.63
C LYS A 9 -10.11 7.84 -9.38
N ILE A 10 -8.86 8.08 -9.00
CA ILE A 10 -8.22 7.41 -7.86
C ILE A 10 -7.68 8.42 -6.85
N ALA A 11 -7.56 7.99 -5.60
CA ALA A 11 -6.85 8.69 -4.55
C ALA A 11 -5.89 7.71 -3.86
N ASN A 12 -4.65 8.13 -3.61
CA ASN A 12 -3.67 7.33 -2.87
C ASN A 12 -3.61 7.85 -1.44
N ILE A 13 -3.85 6.97 -0.47
CA ILE A 13 -3.77 7.30 0.96
C ILE A 13 -2.59 6.52 1.53
N PRO A 14 -1.48 7.17 1.90
CA PRO A 14 -0.39 6.49 2.59
C PRO A 14 -0.85 6.07 3.99
N LEU A 15 -0.50 4.85 4.39
CA LEU A 15 -0.77 4.35 5.73
C LEU A 15 0.50 4.49 6.56
N VAL A 16 0.44 5.39 7.55
CA VAL A 16 1.52 5.66 8.50
C VAL A 16 0.85 5.70 9.88
N PRO A 17 1.27 4.89 10.86
CA PRO A 17 0.61 4.83 12.18
C PRO A 17 0.43 6.19 12.86
N GLU A 18 1.36 7.11 12.64
CA GLU A 18 1.36 8.46 13.21
C GLU A 18 0.43 9.46 12.48
N VAL A 19 -0.09 9.10 11.30
CA VAL A 19 -0.93 9.98 10.49
C VAL A 19 -2.35 9.42 10.43
N ALA A 20 -3.30 10.18 10.96
CA ALA A 20 -4.70 9.80 10.92
C ALA A 20 -5.23 9.79 9.47
N ILE A 21 -6.03 8.77 9.16
CA ILE A 21 -6.75 8.71 7.89
C ILE A 21 -7.96 9.65 7.99
N PRO A 22 -8.21 10.48 6.96
CA PRO A 22 -9.38 11.37 6.95
C PRO A 22 -10.70 10.63 7.18
N ASP A 23 -11.53 11.12 8.11
CA ASP A 23 -12.79 10.48 8.51
C ASP A 23 -13.78 10.29 7.35
N ASN A 24 -13.73 11.20 6.38
CA ASN A 24 -14.58 11.14 5.19
C ASN A 24 -14.36 9.85 4.37
N VAL A 25 -13.19 9.22 4.44
CA VAL A 25 -12.91 7.95 3.76
C VAL A 25 -13.77 6.82 4.31
N PHE A 26 -13.99 6.79 5.64
CA PHE A 26 -14.78 5.77 6.30
C PHE A 26 -16.29 5.96 6.13
N GLN A 27 -16.74 7.18 5.84
CA GLN A 27 -18.16 7.52 5.71
C GLN A 27 -18.74 7.18 4.32
N GLN A 28 -17.89 7.02 3.30
CA GLN A 28 -18.32 6.83 1.93
C GLN A 28 -18.63 5.37 1.61
N LYS A 29 -19.92 5.00 1.69
CA LYS A 29 -20.39 3.61 1.52
C LYS A 29 -20.12 2.96 0.16
N ASN A 30 -19.87 3.76 -0.88
CA ASN A 30 -19.70 3.27 -2.26
C ASN A 30 -18.25 3.27 -2.74
N LEU A 31 -17.28 3.62 -1.89
CA LEU A 31 -15.87 3.58 -2.29
C LEU A 31 -15.41 2.14 -2.50
N LYS A 32 -14.67 1.95 -3.59
CA LYS A 32 -13.90 0.73 -3.84
C LYS A 32 -12.52 0.94 -3.24
N VAL A 33 -12.29 0.32 -2.09
CA VAL A 33 -11.02 0.45 -1.37
C VAL A 33 -10.14 -0.76 -1.69
N PHE A 34 -8.90 -0.49 -2.09
CA PHE A 34 -7.89 -1.49 -2.36
C PHE A 34 -6.71 -1.29 -1.43
N GLY A 35 -6.41 -2.30 -0.61
CA GLY A 35 -5.22 -2.32 0.24
C GLY A 35 -4.06 -2.91 -0.55
N LEU A 36 -2.91 -2.21 -0.59
CA LEU A 36 -1.70 -2.72 -1.22
C LEU A 36 -0.72 -3.18 -0.13
N THR A 37 -0.21 -4.40 -0.25
CA THR A 37 0.68 -4.99 0.75
C THR A 37 1.81 -5.79 0.10
N ALA A 38 2.85 -6.09 0.87
CA ALA A 38 3.98 -6.94 0.51
C ALA A 38 4.65 -7.48 1.78
N SER A 39 5.54 -8.47 1.65
CA SER A 39 6.26 -9.01 2.81
C SER A 39 7.17 -7.97 3.49
N PRO A 40 7.37 -8.03 4.82
CA PRO A 40 8.25 -7.12 5.54
C PRO A 40 9.67 -7.08 4.96
N ASN A 41 10.21 -8.24 4.59
CA ASN A 41 11.54 -8.36 4.01
C ASN A 41 11.64 -7.70 2.64
N TYR A 42 10.61 -7.86 1.81
CA TYR A 42 10.54 -7.19 0.50
C TYR A 42 10.50 -5.67 0.65
N ILE A 43 9.66 -5.16 1.56
CA ILE A 43 9.57 -3.72 1.85
C ILE A 43 10.93 -3.19 2.35
N ALA A 44 11.57 -3.91 3.28
CA ALA A 44 12.89 -3.53 3.79
C ALA A 44 13.94 -3.47 2.67
N ASN A 45 13.92 -4.45 1.76
CA ASN A 45 14.80 -4.46 0.60
C ASN A 45 14.58 -3.25 -0.31
N ILE A 46 13.32 -2.94 -0.66
CA ILE A 46 12.99 -1.77 -1.49
C ILE A 46 13.40 -0.47 -0.81
N ARG A 47 13.17 -0.32 0.51
CA ARG A 47 13.57 0.87 1.27
C ARG A 47 15.09 1.04 1.30
N ARG A 48 15.85 -0.05 1.47
CA ARG A 48 17.32 -0.02 1.42
C ARG A 48 17.84 0.44 0.06
N ASN A 49 17.37 -0.17 -1.02
CA ASN A 49 17.78 0.21 -2.38
C ASN A 49 17.49 1.69 -2.67
N ARG A 50 16.35 2.21 -2.20
CA ARG A 50 16.01 3.64 -2.30
C ARG A 50 16.97 4.53 -1.49
N ALA A 51 17.30 4.16 -0.26
CA ALA A 51 18.24 4.90 0.57
C ALA A 51 19.64 4.95 -0.08
N GLU A 52 20.13 3.82 -0.57
CA GLU A 52 21.41 3.71 -1.29
C GLU A 52 21.43 4.58 -2.56
N THR A 53 20.34 4.56 -3.34
CA THR A 53 20.20 5.41 -4.54
C THR A 53 20.24 6.90 -4.21
N LEU A 54 19.82 7.29 -3.00
CA LEU A 54 19.85 8.67 -2.51
C LEU A 54 21.14 9.03 -1.75
N GLY A 55 22.11 8.11 -1.66
CA GLY A 55 23.36 8.31 -0.94
C GLY A 55 23.22 8.36 0.58
N LEU A 56 22.12 7.82 1.12
CA LEU A 56 21.84 7.78 2.56
C LEU A 56 22.38 6.48 3.17
N SER A 57 23.01 6.58 4.35
CA SER A 57 23.43 5.43 5.15
C SER A 57 22.21 4.70 5.72
N SER A 58 22.22 3.37 5.65
CA SER A 58 21.12 2.53 6.14
C SER A 58 21.18 2.39 7.67
N GLU A 59 20.06 2.58 8.35
CA GLU A 59 19.90 2.26 9.78
C GLU A 59 20.04 0.73 10.03
N SER A 60 20.13 0.32 11.31
CA SER A 60 20.23 -1.10 11.66
C SER A 60 19.04 -1.91 11.11
N ASN A 61 19.35 -2.99 10.38
CA ASN A 61 18.35 -3.82 9.69
C ASN A 61 17.25 -4.38 10.63
N TYR A 62 17.58 -4.65 11.90
CA TYR A 62 16.65 -5.23 12.87
C TYR A 62 15.56 -4.23 13.30
N ASN A 63 15.94 -3.02 13.69
CA ASN A 63 15.00 -1.96 14.12
C ASN A 63 14.07 -1.56 12.97
N SER A 64 14.61 -1.47 11.75
CA SER A 64 13.85 -1.18 10.55
C SER A 64 12.78 -2.25 10.26
N LEU A 65 13.11 -3.53 10.46
CA LEU A 65 12.18 -4.63 10.19
C LEU A 65 11.04 -4.69 11.21
N GLU A 66 11.33 -4.48 12.49
CA GLU A 66 10.29 -4.37 13.53
C GLU A 66 9.33 -3.21 13.27
N ARG A 67 9.87 -2.07 12.85
CA ARG A 67 9.07 -0.90 12.45
C ARG A 67 8.14 -1.22 11.27
N ILE A 68 8.66 -1.88 10.23
CA ILE A 68 7.85 -2.30 9.07
C ILE A 68 6.72 -3.26 9.49
N LYS A 69 6.99 -4.20 10.41
CA LYS A 69 5.96 -5.09 10.94
C LYS A 69 4.84 -4.33 11.64
N LYS A 70 5.18 -3.32 12.45
CA LYS A 70 4.18 -2.45 13.10
C LYS A 70 3.33 -1.68 12.08
N GLU A 71 3.96 -1.14 11.04
CA GLU A 71 3.27 -0.46 9.94
C GLU A 71 2.30 -1.39 9.19
N LEU A 72 2.72 -2.64 8.95
CA LEU A 72 1.87 -3.65 8.31
C LEU A 72 0.69 -4.08 9.20
N SER A 73 0.91 -4.29 10.50
CA SER A 73 -0.18 -4.60 11.45
C SER A 73 -1.21 -3.47 11.51
N TYR A 74 -0.76 -2.21 11.53
CA TYR A 74 -1.65 -1.06 11.42
C TYR A 74 -2.41 -1.03 10.08
N ALA A 75 -1.73 -1.31 8.97
CA ALA A 75 -2.37 -1.37 7.66
C ALA A 75 -3.47 -2.45 7.58
N GLU A 76 -3.23 -3.63 8.16
CA GLU A 76 -4.23 -4.70 8.26
C GLU A 76 -5.49 -4.27 9.04
N GLU A 77 -5.32 -3.56 10.16
CA GLU A 77 -6.45 -3.00 10.92
C GLU A 77 -7.28 -2.03 10.09
N VAL A 78 -6.61 -1.13 9.35
CA VAL A 78 -7.25 -0.17 8.46
C VAL A 78 -7.98 -0.87 7.32
N PHE A 79 -7.36 -1.86 6.68
CA PHE A 79 -7.98 -2.63 5.60
C PHE A 79 -9.27 -3.32 6.07
N ARG A 80 -9.28 -3.90 7.28
CA ARG A 80 -10.49 -4.47 7.88
C ARG A 80 -11.58 -3.42 8.10
N LYS A 81 -11.24 -2.27 8.68
CA LYS A 81 -12.20 -1.17 8.94
C LYS A 81 -12.83 -0.63 7.65
N LEU A 82 -12.08 -0.61 6.56
CA LEU A 82 -12.55 -0.12 5.26
C LEU A 82 -13.16 -1.20 4.36
N ASN A 83 -13.24 -2.46 4.83
CA ASN A 83 -13.64 -3.61 4.01
C ASN A 83 -12.88 -3.65 2.66
N ALA A 84 -11.57 -3.41 2.72
CA ALA A 84 -10.74 -3.26 1.54
C ALA A 84 -10.44 -4.61 0.87
N THR A 85 -10.40 -4.61 -0.47
CA THR A 85 -9.83 -5.73 -1.23
C THR A 85 -8.30 -5.62 -1.16
N VAL A 86 -7.65 -6.59 -0.52
CA VAL A 86 -6.19 -6.57 -0.35
C VAL A 86 -5.50 -7.25 -1.53
N ILE A 87 -4.51 -6.56 -2.11
CA ILE A 87 -3.69 -7.03 -3.22
C ILE A 87 -2.24 -7.04 -2.78
N ASN A 88 -1.60 -8.20 -2.87
CA ASN A 88 -0.17 -8.33 -2.65
C ASN A 88 0.58 -7.91 -3.94
N THR A 89 1.36 -6.83 -3.85
CA THR A 89 2.12 -6.24 -4.97
C THR A 89 3.58 -6.70 -5.02
N GLU A 90 3.97 -7.64 -4.16
CA GLU A 90 5.31 -8.21 -4.16
C GLU A 90 5.61 -8.90 -5.51
N TYR A 91 6.80 -8.59 -6.05
CA TYR A 91 7.30 -9.00 -7.37
C TYR A 91 6.38 -8.68 -8.56
N LYS A 92 5.43 -7.75 -8.40
CA LYS A 92 4.53 -7.34 -9.48
C LYS A 92 4.93 -5.99 -10.04
N SER A 93 4.78 -5.85 -11.34
CA SER A 93 4.85 -4.55 -11.99
C SER A 93 3.64 -3.68 -11.62
N ILE A 94 3.70 -2.41 -11.98
CA ILE A 94 2.58 -1.48 -11.81
C ILE A 94 1.38 -1.92 -12.67
N GLU A 95 1.65 -2.40 -13.89
CA GLU A 95 0.67 -2.92 -14.85
C GLU A 95 -0.04 -4.16 -14.32
N GLU A 96 0.71 -5.13 -13.77
CA GLU A 96 0.14 -6.34 -13.18
C GLU A 96 -0.73 -6.00 -11.97
N SER A 97 -0.23 -5.13 -11.08
CA SER A 97 -1.00 -4.69 -9.90
C SER A 97 -2.30 -3.97 -10.31
N ALA A 98 -2.23 -3.11 -11.33
CA ALA A 98 -3.39 -2.43 -11.88
C ALA A 98 -4.38 -3.42 -12.52
N PHE A 99 -3.89 -4.42 -13.25
CA PHE A 99 -4.73 -5.46 -13.84
C PHE A 99 -5.55 -6.21 -12.78
N TYR A 100 -4.97 -6.53 -11.62
CA TYR A 100 -5.73 -7.13 -10.52
C TYR A 100 -6.83 -6.21 -10.00
N ILE A 101 -6.54 -4.92 -9.83
CA ILE A 101 -7.55 -3.91 -9.42
C ILE A 101 -8.69 -3.87 -10.44
N GLU A 102 -8.38 -3.75 -11.73
CA GLU A 102 -9.38 -3.70 -12.80
C GLU A 102 -10.24 -4.97 -12.85
N LYS A 103 -9.63 -6.16 -12.67
CA LYS A 103 -10.35 -7.44 -12.61
C LYS A 103 -11.36 -7.48 -11.47
N PHE A 104 -11.04 -6.88 -10.31
CA PHE A 104 -11.99 -6.75 -9.21
C PHE A 104 -13.10 -5.74 -9.50
N LEU A 105 -12.78 -4.65 -10.19
CA LEU A 105 -13.78 -3.65 -10.62
C LEU A 105 -14.76 -4.22 -11.66
N ALA A 106 -14.29 -5.09 -12.56
CA ALA A 106 -15.06 -5.70 -13.64
C ALA A 106 -15.96 -6.88 -13.23
N LYS A 107 -15.79 -7.46 -12.03
CA LYS A 107 -16.62 -8.58 -11.52
C LYS A 107 -18.03 -8.14 -11.07
N ARG A 108 -18.71 -7.32 -11.88
CA ARG A 108 -20.08 -6.86 -11.65
C ARG A 108 -20.95 -7.20 -12.84
#